data_AF-A0A7I7W942-F1
#
_entry.id   AF-A0A7I7W942-F1
#
_cell.length_a   1.000
_cell.length_b   1.000
_cell.length_c   1.000
_cell.angle_alpha   90.00
_cell.angle_beta   90.00
_cell.angle_gamma   90.00
#
_symmetry.space_group_name_H-M   'P 1'
#
loop_
_entity.id
_entity.type
_entity.pdbx_description
1 polymer ?
#
loop_
_entity_poly.entity_id
_entity_poly.type
_entity_poly.pdbx_seq_one_letter_code
_entity_poly.pdbx_strand_id
1 'polypeptide(L)'
;MLVRLRIGLLVLGSVAATLMAIVGCTSVTEGTATVDTAVAPAYRASVSASVSASSATSRIRETQRQQSLTTRAVVKACESFANSSKDAIEKVNAFVGAFNQGGDTAAAEGPAIDALNNSADVVAQSISDPLSQELREALNAYVDASRDVAKAIRAHAPTSEFNQRVDQLNDTKSRTVKACLAYS
;
A
#
# COMPACT_ATOMS: atom_id res chain seq x y z
N MET A 1 -1.95 47.09 -18.76
CA MET A 1 -2.02 45.67 -19.19
C MET A 1 -0.59 45.13 -19.15
N LEU A 2 -0.40 43.89 -18.67
CA LEU A 2 0.86 43.14 -18.47
C LEU A 2 1.58 43.46 -17.14
N VAL A 3 1.26 42.74 -16.06
CA VAL A 3 1.70 41.36 -15.69
C VAL A 3 3.02 41.39 -14.91
N ARG A 4 2.87 41.03 -13.63
CA ARG A 4 3.90 40.60 -12.67
C ARG A 4 4.84 39.56 -13.28
N LEU A 5 6.14 39.58 -12.98
CA LEU A 5 6.77 38.47 -12.22
C LEU A 5 8.22 38.76 -11.78
N ARG A 6 8.44 38.38 -10.52
CA ARG A 6 9.67 38.06 -9.76
C ARG A 6 10.95 37.85 -10.58
N ILE A 7 12.05 38.47 -10.13
CA ILE A 7 13.40 37.90 -9.91
C ILE A 7 14.21 38.97 -9.14
N GLY A 8 14.82 38.59 -8.01
CA GLY A 8 15.70 39.43 -7.20
C GLY A 8 15.90 38.74 -5.86
N LEU A 9 17.10 38.56 -5.32
CA LEU A 9 18.37 39.22 -5.58
C LEU A 9 19.43 38.34 -4.90
N LEU A 10 20.54 38.04 -5.58
CA LEU A 10 21.88 37.93 -5.00
C LEU A 10 22.86 37.71 -6.14
N VAL A 11 23.05 38.77 -6.92
CA VAL A 11 24.26 39.00 -7.70
C VAL A 11 24.94 40.17 -7.01
N LEU A 12 26.21 40.00 -6.60
CA LEU A 12 27.31 40.96 -6.77
C LEU A 12 28.48 40.55 -5.88
N GLY A 13 29.51 40.06 -6.53
CA GLY A 13 30.80 39.67 -5.97
C GLY A 13 31.77 39.30 -7.09
N SER A 14 31.74 40.11 -8.15
CA SER A 14 32.46 39.99 -9.41
C SER A 14 33.98 40.09 -9.26
N VAL A 15 34.73 39.34 -10.08
CA VAL A 15 35.85 39.72 -10.99
C VAL A 15 36.43 38.37 -11.48
N ALA A 16 35.96 37.84 -12.61
CA ALA A 16 36.47 38.10 -13.96
C ALA A 16 37.91 37.58 -14.19
N ALA A 17 37.96 36.42 -14.84
CA ALA A 17 38.91 35.98 -15.88
C ALA A 17 40.37 36.41 -15.79
N THR A 18 41.26 35.41 -15.75
CA THR A 18 42.35 35.29 -16.72
C THR A 18 42.81 33.83 -16.83
N LEU A 19 42.44 33.20 -17.95
CA LEU A 19 43.27 32.16 -18.57
C LEU A 19 44.55 32.84 -19.05
N MET A 20 45.71 32.56 -18.44
CA MET A 20 47.01 32.44 -19.10
C MET A 20 48.08 32.04 -18.06
N ALA A 21 49.04 31.24 -18.54
CA ALA A 21 50.27 30.81 -17.88
C ALA A 21 50.18 29.61 -16.91
N ILE A 22 50.31 28.41 -17.48
CA ILE A 22 50.97 27.30 -16.80
C ILE A 22 52.45 27.68 -16.65
N VAL A 23 52.79 28.42 -15.59
CA VAL A 23 54.17 28.58 -15.09
C VAL A 23 54.08 28.67 -13.57
N GLY A 24 54.56 27.61 -12.91
CA GLY A 24 54.72 27.38 -11.47
C GLY A 24 54.23 28.43 -10.46
N CYS A 25 53.21 28.06 -9.69
CA CYS A 25 52.94 28.57 -8.33
C CYS A 25 52.53 27.41 -7.41
N THR A 26 53.38 26.39 -7.24
CA THR A 26 53.44 25.70 -5.94
C THR A 26 54.25 26.58 -5.00
N SER A 27 53.69 27.70 -4.54
CA SER A 27 54.10 28.17 -3.23
C SER A 27 53.48 27.19 -2.25
N VAL A 28 54.25 26.16 -1.89
CA VAL A 28 54.05 25.49 -0.61
C VAL A 28 54.30 26.60 0.40
N THR A 29 53.26 27.32 0.79
CA THR A 29 53.28 27.95 2.09
C THR A 29 53.55 26.81 3.06
N GLU A 30 54.72 26.82 3.70
CA GLU A 30 54.97 26.05 4.92
C GLU A 30 54.05 26.60 6.02
N GLY A 31 52.73 26.44 5.83
CA GLY A 31 51.79 26.45 6.91
C GLY A 31 51.86 25.07 7.51
N THR A 32 52.54 24.94 8.65
CA THR A 32 52.26 23.81 9.53
C THR A 32 50.75 23.79 9.73
N ALA A 33 50.08 22.73 9.28
CA ALA A 33 48.68 22.51 9.60
C ALA A 33 48.60 22.23 11.10
N THR A 34 48.71 23.29 11.91
CA THR A 34 48.49 23.22 13.34
C THR A 34 46.99 23.03 13.49
N VAL A 35 46.59 21.80 13.82
CA VAL A 35 45.22 21.52 14.24
C VAL A 35 44.93 22.47 15.39
N ASP A 36 43.93 23.34 15.24
CA ASP A 36 43.50 24.20 16.32
C ASP A 36 42.84 23.32 17.39
N THR A 37 43.67 22.90 18.36
CA THR A 37 43.27 21.98 19.43
C THR A 37 42.17 22.57 20.31
N ALA A 38 41.97 23.89 20.31
CA ALA A 38 40.91 24.55 21.04
C ALA A 38 39.52 24.27 20.42
N VAL A 39 39.42 24.07 19.11
CA VAL A 39 38.14 23.90 18.38
C VAL A 39 37.82 22.42 18.10
N ALA A 40 38.81 21.54 18.16
CA ALA A 40 38.64 20.10 17.91
C ALA A 40 37.57 19.41 18.80
N PRO A 41 37.45 19.71 20.12
CA PRO A 41 36.39 19.15 20.96
C PRO A 41 35.00 19.65 20.56
N ALA A 42 34.86 20.93 20.24
CA ALA A 42 33.60 21.54 19.83
C ALA A 42 33.12 20.98 18.48
N TYR A 43 34.03 20.77 17.52
CA TYR A 43 33.72 20.11 16.25
C TYR A 43 33.31 18.64 16.42
N ARG A 44 34.03 17.87 17.27
CA ARG A 44 33.63 16.48 17.56
C ARG A 44 32.25 16.41 18.22
N ALA A 45 31.95 17.34 19.13
CA ALA A 45 30.66 17.43 19.79
C ALA A 45 29.54 17.79 18.78
N SER A 46 29.76 18.75 17.88
CA SER A 46 28.78 19.12 16.86
C SER A 46 28.53 17.98 15.87
N VAL A 47 29.57 17.31 15.39
CA VAL A 47 29.44 16.12 14.52
C VAL A 47 28.69 14.99 15.24
N SER A 48 29.04 14.69 16.49
CA SER A 48 28.34 13.66 17.27
C SER A 48 26.87 14.02 17.50
N ALA A 49 26.56 15.29 17.76
CA ALA A 49 25.19 15.78 17.91
C ALA A 49 24.41 15.70 16.59
N SER A 50 25.02 16.08 15.47
CA SER A 50 24.43 15.94 14.13
C SER A 50 24.17 14.48 13.78
N VAL A 51 25.12 13.57 14.03
CA VAL A 51 24.93 12.13 13.78
C VAL A 51 23.82 11.57 14.66
N SER A 52 23.77 11.93 15.95
CA SER A 52 22.69 11.54 16.85
C SER A 52 21.33 12.04 16.36
N ALA A 53 21.21 13.33 16.04
CA ALA A 53 19.99 13.94 15.51
C ALA A 53 19.56 13.34 14.16
N SER A 54 20.51 13.10 13.25
CA SER A 54 20.26 12.41 11.97
C SER A 54 19.78 10.99 12.21
N SER A 55 20.39 10.24 13.13
CA SER A 55 19.98 8.87 13.44
C SER A 55 18.57 8.82 14.03
N ALA A 56 18.23 9.73 14.93
CA ALA A 56 16.90 9.85 15.52
C ALA A 56 15.86 10.22 14.45
N THR A 57 16.17 11.20 13.60
CA THR A 57 15.29 11.62 12.50
C THR A 57 15.09 10.50 11.48
N SER A 58 16.15 9.78 11.11
CA SER A 58 16.10 8.65 10.19
C SER A 58 15.24 7.52 10.74
N ARG A 59 15.35 7.20 12.03
CA ARG A 59 14.49 6.20 12.68
C ARG A 59 13.02 6.61 12.64
N ILE A 60 12.71 7.87 12.94
CA ILE A 60 11.32 8.38 12.88
C ILE A 60 10.77 8.29 11.46
N ARG A 61 11.54 8.72 10.45
CA ARG A 61 11.12 8.65 9.04
C ARG A 61 10.90 7.20 8.58
N GLU A 62 11.77 6.29 8.98
CA GLU A 62 11.62 4.88 8.63
C GLU A 62 10.39 4.27 9.31
N THR A 63 10.16 4.55 10.60
CA THR A 63 8.94 4.13 11.29
C THR A 63 7.68 4.66 10.60
N GLN A 64 7.66 5.94 10.23
CA GLN A 64 6.54 6.54 9.48
C GLN A 64 6.34 5.87 8.12
N ARG A 65 7.44 5.57 7.41
CA ARG A 65 7.39 4.86 6.13
C ARG A 65 6.76 3.48 6.29
N GLN A 66 7.19 2.70 7.27
CA GLN A 66 6.66 1.37 7.54
C GLN A 66 5.18 1.40 7.94
N GLN A 67 4.78 2.36 8.77
CA GLN A 67 3.37 2.59 9.10
C GLN A 67 2.55 2.91 7.84
N SER A 68 3.06 3.80 6.97
CA SER A 68 2.37 4.17 5.73
C SER A 68 2.19 2.99 4.76
N LEU A 69 3.18 2.10 4.68
CA LEU A 69 3.09 0.88 3.86
C LEU A 69 2.06 -0.09 4.42
N THR A 70 2.02 -0.25 5.74
CA THR A 70 1.04 -1.09 6.43
C THR A 70 -0.39 -0.59 6.19
N THR A 71 -0.64 0.70 6.43
CA THR A 71 -1.96 1.31 6.18
C THR A 71 -2.36 1.18 4.72
N ARG A 72 -1.45 1.45 3.78
CA ARG A 72 -1.74 1.33 2.34
C ARG A 72 -2.05 -0.10 1.94
N ALA A 73 -1.34 -1.09 2.49
CA ALA A 73 -1.60 -2.50 2.22
C ALA A 73 -2.99 -2.91 2.72
N VAL A 74 -3.35 -2.51 3.94
CA VAL A 74 -4.68 -2.78 4.52
C VAL A 74 -5.79 -2.14 3.69
N VAL A 75 -5.68 -0.84 3.38
CA VAL A 75 -6.67 -0.13 2.56
C VAL A 75 -6.84 -0.81 1.21
N LYS A 76 -5.73 -1.11 0.52
CA LYS A 76 -5.78 -1.80 -0.78
C LYS A 76 -6.49 -3.15 -0.70
N ALA A 77 -6.17 -3.97 0.30
CA ALA A 77 -6.81 -5.28 0.47
C ALA A 77 -8.32 -5.17 0.73
N CYS A 78 -8.70 -4.26 1.63
CA CYS A 78 -10.11 -4.02 1.95
C CYS A 78 -10.90 -3.41 0.78
N GLU A 79 -10.29 -2.53 -0.02
CA GLU A 79 -10.90 -2.01 -1.26
C GLU A 79 -11.07 -3.10 -2.32
N SER A 80 -10.04 -3.93 -2.54
CA SER A 80 -10.12 -5.08 -3.45
C SER A 80 -11.22 -6.05 -3.05
N PHE A 81 -11.35 -6.35 -1.76
CA PHE A 81 -12.45 -7.13 -1.21
C PHE A 81 -13.82 -6.46 -1.41
N ALA A 82 -13.99 -5.20 -1.01
CA ALA A 82 -15.26 -4.51 -1.08
C ALA A 82 -15.78 -4.41 -2.53
N ASN A 83 -14.90 -4.08 -3.47
CA ASN A 83 -15.28 -3.91 -4.88
C ASN A 83 -15.61 -5.23 -5.55
N SER A 84 -14.78 -6.26 -5.36
CA SER A 84 -15.00 -7.55 -6.03
C SER A 84 -16.14 -8.36 -5.41
N SER A 85 -16.32 -8.28 -4.09
CA SER A 85 -17.41 -8.99 -3.40
C SER A 85 -18.78 -8.44 -3.77
N LYS A 86 -18.89 -7.14 -4.07
CA LYS A 86 -20.13 -6.54 -4.54
C LYS A 86 -20.60 -7.18 -5.85
N ASP A 87 -19.74 -7.23 -6.86
CA ASP A 87 -20.07 -7.84 -8.16
C ASP A 87 -20.43 -9.32 -8.01
N ALA A 88 -19.64 -10.09 -7.23
CA ALA A 88 -19.93 -11.50 -6.95
C ALA A 88 -21.32 -11.70 -6.33
N ILE A 89 -21.67 -10.91 -5.31
CA ILE A 89 -22.97 -11.01 -4.64
C ILE A 89 -24.11 -10.59 -5.59
N GLU A 90 -23.91 -9.58 -6.44
CA GLU A 90 -24.91 -9.20 -7.45
C GLU A 90 -25.19 -10.34 -8.44
N LYS A 91 -24.17 -11.05 -8.92
CA LYS A 91 -24.35 -12.20 -9.83
C LYS A 91 -24.98 -13.40 -9.15
N VAL A 92 -24.59 -13.70 -7.90
CA VAL A 92 -25.24 -14.77 -7.12
C VAL A 92 -26.71 -14.45 -6.87
N ASN A 93 -27.05 -13.21 -6.54
CA ASN A 93 -28.45 -12.81 -6.36
C ASN A 93 -29.26 -12.94 -7.66
N ALA A 94 -28.66 -12.66 -8.82
CA ALA A 94 -29.31 -12.91 -10.11
C ALA A 94 -29.58 -14.40 -10.34
N PHE A 95 -28.61 -15.27 -10.03
CA PHE A 95 -28.78 -16.72 -10.08
C PHE A 95 -29.88 -17.22 -9.12
N VAL A 96 -29.85 -16.80 -7.85
CA VAL A 96 -30.88 -17.14 -6.85
C VAL A 96 -32.25 -16.62 -7.29
N GLY A 97 -32.31 -15.43 -7.89
CA GLY A 97 -33.52 -14.86 -8.45
C GLY A 97 -34.11 -15.71 -9.58
N ALA A 98 -33.28 -16.21 -10.50
CA ALA A 98 -33.71 -17.12 -11.57
C ALA A 98 -34.20 -18.47 -11.00
N PHE A 99 -33.45 -19.03 -10.05
CA PHE A 99 -33.80 -20.28 -9.37
C PHE A 99 -35.16 -20.19 -8.67
N ASN A 100 -35.41 -19.12 -7.90
CA ASN A 100 -36.65 -18.92 -7.16
C ASN A 100 -37.88 -18.66 -8.03
N GLN A 101 -37.70 -18.21 -9.28
CA GLN A 101 -38.79 -18.02 -10.23
C GLN A 101 -39.21 -19.34 -10.92
N GLY A 102 -38.58 -20.47 -10.57
CA GLY A 102 -38.83 -21.76 -11.21
C GLY A 102 -38.36 -21.81 -12.67
N GLY A 103 -37.47 -20.88 -13.06
CA GLY A 103 -36.95 -20.75 -14.42
C GLY A 103 -35.64 -21.50 -14.64
N ASP A 104 -35.18 -21.48 -15.89
CA ASP A 104 -33.87 -21.99 -16.30
C ASP A 104 -32.75 -21.09 -15.74
N THR A 105 -31.84 -21.67 -14.95
CA THR A 105 -30.70 -20.98 -14.35
C THR A 105 -29.48 -20.91 -15.26
N ALA A 106 -29.47 -21.60 -16.41
CA ALA A 106 -28.28 -21.75 -17.26
C ALA A 106 -27.64 -20.41 -17.66
N ALA A 107 -28.46 -19.39 -17.91
CA ALA A 107 -27.96 -18.05 -18.27
C ALA A 107 -27.29 -17.30 -17.11
N ALA A 108 -27.60 -17.65 -15.85
CA ALA A 108 -27.10 -16.98 -14.65
C ALA A 108 -26.00 -17.76 -13.92
N GLU A 109 -25.89 -19.07 -14.14
CA GLU A 109 -24.88 -19.94 -13.50
C GLU A 109 -23.44 -19.53 -13.82
N GLY A 110 -23.11 -19.43 -15.12
CA GLY A 110 -21.76 -19.05 -15.56
C GLY A 110 -21.31 -17.71 -14.97
N PRO A 111 -22.08 -16.62 -15.14
CA PRO A 111 -21.75 -15.33 -14.55
C PRO A 111 -21.58 -15.35 -13.02
N ALA A 112 -22.40 -16.10 -12.29
CA ALA A 112 -22.27 -16.22 -10.84
C ALA A 112 -20.99 -16.96 -10.43
N ILE A 113 -20.69 -18.08 -11.09
CA ILE A 113 -19.47 -18.86 -10.87
C ILE A 113 -18.23 -18.02 -11.17
N ASP A 114 -18.21 -17.32 -12.30
CA ASP A 114 -17.06 -16.52 -12.73
C ASP A 114 -16.82 -15.35 -11.78
N ALA A 115 -17.87 -14.63 -11.38
CA ALA A 115 -17.74 -13.50 -10.46
C ALA A 115 -17.26 -13.94 -9.07
N LEU A 116 -17.73 -15.09 -8.56
CA LEU A 116 -17.26 -15.65 -7.29
C LEU A 116 -15.77 -16.04 -7.34
N ASN A 117 -15.33 -16.73 -8.40
CA ASN A 117 -13.93 -17.11 -8.55
C ASN A 117 -13.03 -15.89 -8.77
N ASN A 118 -13.47 -14.92 -9.59
CA ASN A 118 -12.76 -13.66 -9.79
C ASN A 118 -12.61 -12.88 -8.48
N SER A 119 -13.68 -12.77 -7.68
CA SER A 119 -13.59 -12.11 -6.37
C SER A 119 -12.64 -12.84 -5.43
N ALA A 120 -12.69 -14.18 -5.39
CA ALA A 120 -11.76 -14.99 -4.62
C ALA A 120 -10.30 -14.73 -5.05
N ASP A 121 -10.01 -14.69 -6.35
CA ASP A 121 -8.67 -14.48 -6.87
C ASP A 121 -8.15 -13.05 -6.62
N VAL A 122 -8.98 -12.04 -6.84
CA VAL A 122 -8.66 -10.64 -6.54
C VAL A 122 -8.35 -10.46 -5.05
N VAL A 123 -9.15 -11.06 -4.17
CA VAL A 123 -8.92 -10.98 -2.73
C VAL A 123 -7.66 -11.74 -2.33
N ALA A 124 -7.47 -12.97 -2.82
CA ALA A 124 -6.27 -13.76 -2.53
C ALA A 124 -4.98 -13.03 -2.95
N GLN A 125 -4.98 -12.37 -4.11
CA GLN A 125 -3.84 -11.58 -4.59
C GLN A 125 -3.57 -10.30 -3.76
N SER A 126 -4.57 -9.83 -3.01
CA SER A 126 -4.43 -8.65 -2.15
C SER A 126 -3.86 -8.96 -0.77
N ILE A 127 -3.82 -10.24 -0.38
CA ILE A 127 -3.28 -10.70 0.90
C ILE A 127 -1.75 -10.57 0.87
N SER A 128 -1.21 -9.90 1.88
CA SER A 128 0.23 -9.63 1.99
C SER A 128 0.69 -9.60 3.44
N ASP A 129 2.01 -9.70 3.65
CA ASP A 129 2.63 -9.73 4.99
C ASP A 129 2.28 -8.55 5.90
N PRO A 130 2.16 -7.29 5.41
CA PRO A 130 1.84 -6.15 6.27
C PRO A 130 0.44 -6.20 6.90
N LEU A 131 -0.45 -7.08 6.46
CA LEU A 131 -1.77 -7.21 7.06
C LEU A 131 -1.67 -7.78 8.49
N SER A 132 -2.69 -7.58 9.33
CA SER A 132 -2.76 -8.31 10.60
C SER A 132 -3.14 -9.77 10.38
N GLN A 133 -2.88 -10.63 11.37
CA GLN A 133 -3.28 -12.03 11.30
C GLN A 133 -4.79 -12.19 11.15
N GLU A 134 -5.56 -11.46 11.96
CA GLU A 134 -7.03 -11.47 11.92
C GLU A 134 -7.57 -11.09 10.54
N LEU A 135 -7.02 -10.03 9.91
CA LEU A 135 -7.46 -9.61 8.59
C LEU A 135 -7.10 -10.64 7.51
N ARG A 136 -5.91 -11.24 7.55
CA ARG A 136 -5.53 -12.31 6.62
C ARG A 136 -6.44 -13.52 6.75
N GLU A 137 -6.76 -13.93 7.97
CA GLU A 137 -7.64 -15.07 8.23
C GLU A 137 -9.06 -14.80 7.72
N ALA A 138 -9.60 -13.60 7.97
CA ALA A 138 -10.90 -13.20 7.46
C ALA A 138 -10.95 -13.18 5.92
N LEU A 139 -9.93 -12.61 5.27
CA LEU A 139 -9.84 -12.57 3.80
C LEU A 139 -9.73 -13.99 3.20
N ASN A 140 -8.88 -14.86 3.75
CA ASN A 140 -8.79 -16.26 3.30
C ASN A 140 -10.10 -17.02 3.49
N ALA A 141 -10.78 -16.86 4.63
CA ALA A 141 -12.06 -17.51 4.86
C ALA A 141 -13.14 -17.06 3.87
N TYR A 142 -13.12 -15.79 3.45
CA TYR A 142 -13.98 -15.30 2.38
C TYR A 142 -13.63 -15.89 1.01
N VAL A 143 -12.34 -16.00 0.68
CA VAL A 143 -11.85 -16.63 -0.57
C VAL A 143 -12.36 -18.07 -0.67
N ASP A 144 -12.21 -18.84 0.41
CA ASP A 144 -12.64 -20.24 0.45
C ASP A 144 -14.17 -20.36 0.32
N ALA A 145 -14.93 -19.56 1.08
CA ALA A 145 -16.38 -19.58 1.02
C ALA A 145 -16.92 -19.17 -0.37
N SER A 146 -16.27 -18.21 -1.04
CA SER A 146 -16.65 -17.79 -2.39
C SER A 146 -16.49 -18.93 -3.40
N ARG A 147 -15.36 -19.64 -3.33
CA ARG A 147 -15.08 -20.82 -4.18
C ARG A 147 -16.01 -21.98 -3.88
N ASP A 148 -16.39 -22.16 -2.62
CA ASP A 148 -17.35 -23.18 -2.20
C ASP A 148 -18.75 -22.95 -2.77
N VAL A 149 -19.24 -21.70 -2.75
CA VAL A 149 -20.52 -21.37 -3.41
C VAL A 149 -20.42 -21.62 -4.92
N ALA A 150 -19.32 -21.22 -5.57
CA ALA A 150 -19.14 -21.44 -7.00
C ALA A 150 -19.13 -22.95 -7.36
N LYS A 151 -18.50 -23.77 -6.51
CA LYS A 151 -18.51 -25.23 -6.64
C LYS A 151 -19.92 -25.80 -6.48
N ALA A 152 -20.71 -25.30 -5.54
CA ALA A 152 -22.08 -25.77 -5.34
C ALA A 152 -23.01 -25.40 -6.50
N ILE A 153 -22.87 -24.20 -7.07
CA ILE A 153 -23.61 -23.82 -8.29
C ILE A 153 -23.23 -24.78 -9.43
N ARG A 154 -21.93 -24.97 -9.67
CA ARG A 154 -21.44 -25.85 -10.74
C ARG A 154 -21.89 -27.31 -10.57
N ALA A 155 -21.98 -27.79 -9.34
CA ALA A 155 -22.40 -29.15 -9.02
C ALA A 155 -23.92 -29.32 -9.00
N HIS A 156 -24.69 -28.25 -9.22
CA HIS A 156 -26.14 -28.20 -8.98
C HIS A 156 -26.50 -28.81 -7.62
N ALA A 157 -25.78 -28.37 -6.59
CA ALA A 157 -25.94 -28.89 -5.23
C ALA A 157 -27.41 -28.75 -4.75
N PRO A 158 -27.89 -29.67 -3.90
CA PRO A 158 -29.22 -29.53 -3.30
C PRO A 158 -29.38 -28.19 -2.58
N THR A 159 -30.59 -27.65 -2.57
CA THR A 159 -30.88 -26.31 -2.01
C THR A 159 -30.40 -26.13 -0.58
N SER A 160 -30.48 -27.18 0.27
CA SER A 160 -29.97 -27.13 1.64
C SER A 160 -28.47 -26.91 1.70
N GLU A 161 -27.69 -27.59 0.85
CA GLU A 161 -26.24 -27.44 0.78
C GLU A 161 -25.86 -26.08 0.19
N PHE A 162 -26.54 -25.65 -0.88
CA PHE A 162 -26.32 -24.34 -1.47
C PHE A 162 -26.56 -23.22 -0.44
N ASN A 163 -27.69 -23.26 0.28
CA ASN A 163 -28.03 -22.27 1.30
C ASN A 163 -26.99 -22.24 2.42
N GLN A 164 -26.54 -23.40 2.91
CA GLN A 164 -25.49 -23.47 3.92
C GLN A 164 -24.19 -22.77 3.46
N ARG A 165 -23.79 -22.96 2.20
CA ARG A 165 -22.58 -22.33 1.64
C ARG A 165 -22.77 -20.82 1.45
N VAL A 166 -23.96 -20.38 1.05
CA VAL A 166 -24.30 -18.94 0.97
C VAL A 166 -24.29 -18.29 2.35
N ASP A 167 -24.80 -18.96 3.39
CA ASP A 167 -24.74 -18.47 4.77
C ASP A 167 -23.28 -18.33 5.22
N GLN A 168 -22.44 -19.34 4.95
CA GLN A 168 -21.00 -19.28 5.23
C GLN A 168 -20.30 -18.14 4.49
N LEU A 169 -20.68 -17.86 3.23
CA LEU A 169 -20.18 -16.72 2.47
C LEU A 169 -20.61 -15.39 3.11
N ASN A 170 -21.85 -15.26 3.55
CA ASN A 170 -22.36 -14.05 4.20
C ASN A 170 -21.69 -13.79 5.56
N ASP A 171 -21.44 -14.85 6.34
CA ASP A 171 -20.75 -14.76 7.62
C ASP A 171 -19.29 -14.36 7.47
N THR A 172 -18.57 -14.98 6.52
CA THR A 172 -17.18 -14.64 6.22
C THR A 172 -17.07 -13.20 5.70
N LYS A 173 -17.93 -12.80 4.76
CA LYS A 173 -18.03 -11.42 4.28
C LYS A 173 -18.25 -10.44 5.44
N SER A 174 -19.19 -10.71 6.32
CA SER A 174 -19.49 -9.84 7.47
C SER A 174 -18.32 -9.73 8.44
N ARG A 175 -17.59 -10.83 8.68
CA ARG A 175 -16.35 -10.81 9.49
C ARG A 175 -15.25 -10.00 8.81
N THR A 176 -15.06 -10.16 7.50
CA THR A 176 -14.07 -9.38 6.75
C THR A 176 -14.38 -7.89 6.74
N VAL A 177 -15.66 -7.49 6.60
CA VAL A 177 -16.07 -6.10 6.76
C VAL A 177 -15.69 -5.56 8.13
N LYS A 178 -16.01 -6.29 9.21
CA LYS A 178 -15.64 -5.87 10.58
C LYS A 178 -14.14 -5.73 10.75
N ALA A 179 -13.36 -6.69 10.24
CA ALA A 179 -11.90 -6.65 10.29
C ALA A 179 -11.34 -5.45 9.52
N CYS A 180 -11.91 -5.12 8.36
CA CYS A 180 -11.52 -3.94 7.58
C CYS A 180 -11.84 -2.61 8.29
N LEU A 181 -12.99 -2.53 8.97
CA LEU A 181 -13.41 -1.32 9.71
C LEU A 181 -12.54 -1.06 10.96
N ALA A 182 -11.83 -2.07 11.48
CA ALA A 182 -10.88 -1.86 12.58
C ALA A 182 -9.67 -1.01 12.18
N TYR A 183 -9.48 -0.75 10.88
CA TYR A 183 -8.35 0.02 10.32
C TYR A 183 -8.78 1.29 9.56
N SER A 184 -10.08 1.63 9.57
CA SER A 184 -10.66 2.81 8.92
C SER A 184 -10.82 4.00 9.86
#